data_AF-A0A397E3W2-F1
#
_entry.id   AF-A0A397E3W2-F1
#
_cell.length_a   1.000
_cell.length_b   1.000
_cell.length_c   1.000
_cell.angle_alpha   90.00
_cell.angle_beta   90.00
_cell.angle_gamma   90.00
#
_symmetry.space_group_name_H-M   'P 1'
#
loop_
_entity.id
_entity.type
_entity.pdbx_description
1 polymer ?
#
loop_
_entity_poly.entity_id
_entity_poly.type
_entity_poly.pdbx_seq_one_letter_code
_entity_poly.pdbx_strand_id
1 'polypeptide(L)'
;MALDLTLNEDAYITLLRKIMTVSERVQNAPGLGLIPQEDLVSDIVLEELKPYLKQQGGPIEAQRIAFKEGRGHLILKYAGTSKADETINLVGSHMDVVPANPEGWERDPFTLSVEGDKLYG
;
A
#
# COMPACT_ATOMS: atom_id res chain seq x y z
N MET A 1 -3.56 26.30 14.62
CA MET A 1 -2.19 26.19 14.08
C MET A 1 -2.28 25.33 12.84
N ALA A 2 -1.80 25.80 11.69
CA ALA A 2 -1.63 24.92 10.55
C ALA A 2 -0.53 23.91 10.87
N LEU A 3 -0.75 22.64 10.60
CA LEU A 3 0.31 21.64 10.67
C LEU A 3 1.32 21.97 9.55
N ASP A 4 2.59 22.13 9.90
CA ASP A 4 3.67 22.25 8.93
C ASP A 4 4.04 20.85 8.45
N LEU A 5 3.29 20.36 7.45
CA LEU A 5 3.46 19.03 6.88
C LEU A 5 4.37 19.13 5.65
N THR A 6 5.61 18.67 5.80
CA THR A 6 6.53 18.46 4.69
C THR A 6 6.62 16.98 4.36
N LEU A 7 6.63 16.65 3.06
CA LEU A 7 6.90 15.28 2.62
C LEU A 7 8.33 14.88 3.05
N ASN A 8 8.45 13.77 3.76
CA ASN A 8 9.74 13.11 3.93
C ASN A 8 9.97 12.22 2.70
N GLU A 9 10.71 12.74 1.74
CA GLU A 9 10.97 12.08 0.46
C GLU A 9 11.66 10.73 0.63
N ASP A 10 12.71 10.66 1.46
CA ASP A 10 13.45 9.43 1.72
C ASP A 10 12.56 8.33 2.31
N ALA A 11 11.70 8.69 3.27
CA ALA A 11 10.75 7.76 3.87
C ALA A 11 9.71 7.29 2.84
N TYR A 12 9.21 8.20 1.99
CA TYR A 12 8.26 7.87 0.94
C TYR A 12 8.85 6.92 -0.10
N ILE A 13 10.04 7.23 -0.64
CA ILE A 13 10.72 6.39 -1.63
C ILE A 13 11.09 5.04 -1.02
N THR A 14 11.50 5.00 0.25
CA THR A 14 11.81 3.75 0.96
C THR A 14 10.57 2.85 1.08
N LEU A 15 9.42 3.42 1.45
CA LEU A 15 8.16 2.68 1.53
C LEU A 15 7.70 2.19 0.17
N LEU A 16 7.74 3.05 -0.85
CA LEU A 16 7.36 2.69 -2.21
C LEU A 16 8.24 1.57 -2.74
N ARG A 17 9.56 1.61 -2.50
CA ARG A 17 10.48 0.53 -2.89
C ARG A 17 10.13 -0.79 -2.22
N LYS A 18 9.73 -0.79 -0.95
CA LYS A 18 9.25 -2.00 -0.24
C LYS A 18 7.99 -2.56 -0.90
N ILE A 19 7.01 -1.72 -1.19
CA ILE A 19 5.77 -2.15 -1.87
C ILE A 19 6.08 -2.71 -3.27
N MET A 20 7.01 -2.11 -4.00
CA MET A 20 7.41 -2.60 -5.33
C MET A 20 7.94 -4.04 -5.31
N THR A 21 8.54 -4.51 -4.21
CA THR A 21 9.06 -5.88 -4.12
C THR A 21 7.99 -6.98 -4.29
N VAL A 22 6.71 -6.64 -4.15
CA VAL A 22 5.59 -7.59 -4.31
C VAL A 22 4.71 -7.27 -5.53
N SER A 23 5.05 -6.24 -6.31
CA SER A 23 4.27 -5.73 -7.45
C SER A 23 3.96 -6.82 -8.50
N GLU A 24 4.94 -7.65 -8.86
CA GLU A 24 4.76 -8.77 -9.79
C GLU A 24 3.69 -9.76 -9.30
N ARG A 25 3.60 -9.98 -7.99
CA ARG A 25 2.69 -10.95 -7.35
C ARG A 25 1.28 -10.41 -7.16
N VAL A 26 1.08 -9.11 -7.37
CA VAL A 26 -0.22 -8.44 -7.28
C VAL A 26 -0.74 -8.01 -8.65
N GLN A 27 -0.19 -8.53 -9.74
CA GLN A 27 -0.78 -8.37 -11.07
C GLN A 27 -2.17 -9.02 -11.15
N ASN A 28 -3.15 -8.30 -11.71
CA ASN A 28 -4.53 -8.74 -11.84
C ASN A 28 -4.92 -8.95 -13.30
N ALA A 29 -4.75 -10.18 -13.78
CA ALA A 29 -5.30 -10.64 -15.05
C ALA A 29 -5.66 -12.12 -14.96
N PRO A 30 -6.83 -12.46 -14.38
CA PRO A 30 -7.22 -13.85 -14.12
C PRO A 30 -7.26 -14.71 -15.40
N GLY A 31 -7.59 -14.11 -16.55
CA GLY A 31 -7.57 -14.80 -17.85
C GLY A 31 -6.18 -15.26 -18.30
N LEU A 32 -5.11 -14.70 -17.72
CA LEU A 32 -3.72 -15.11 -17.94
C LEU A 32 -3.16 -15.95 -16.78
N GLY A 33 -4.01 -16.34 -15.81
CA GLY A 33 -3.60 -17.03 -14.59
C GLY A 33 -2.97 -16.12 -13.53
N LEU A 34 -2.94 -14.81 -13.75
CA LEU A 34 -2.43 -13.83 -12.80
C LEU A 34 -3.52 -13.47 -11.80
N ILE A 35 -3.46 -14.11 -10.63
CA ILE A 35 -4.35 -13.84 -9.50
C ILE A 35 -3.55 -13.02 -8.47
N PRO A 36 -3.97 -11.80 -8.13
CA PRO A 36 -3.22 -10.94 -7.24
C PRO A 36 -3.26 -11.49 -5.81
N GLN A 37 -2.19 -11.22 -5.07
CA GLN A 37 -1.98 -11.62 -3.67
C GLN A 37 -1.86 -10.37 -2.79
N GLU A 38 -2.95 -9.61 -2.65
CA GLU A 38 -2.99 -8.33 -1.93
C GLU A 38 -2.56 -8.42 -0.46
N ASP A 39 -2.66 -9.60 0.15
CA ASP A 39 -2.17 -9.84 1.50
C ASP A 39 -0.70 -9.45 1.66
N LEU A 40 0.14 -9.68 0.63
CA LEU A 40 1.57 -9.31 0.62
C LEU A 40 1.78 -7.81 0.80
N VAL A 41 0.96 -6.99 0.14
CA VAL A 41 1.04 -5.53 0.27
C VAL A 41 0.54 -5.10 1.64
N SER A 42 -0.59 -5.67 2.08
CA SER A 42 -1.14 -5.32 3.38
C SER A 42 -0.29 -5.80 4.57
N ASP A 43 0.56 -6.82 4.41
CA ASP A 43 1.57 -7.21 5.40
C ASP A 43 2.63 -6.11 5.57
N ILE A 44 3.13 -5.54 4.46
CA ILE A 44 4.06 -4.40 4.49
C ILE A 44 3.40 -3.21 5.20
N VAL A 45 2.16 -2.88 4.83
CA VAL A 45 1.44 -1.76 5.46
C VAL A 45 1.26 -1.96 6.97
N LEU A 46 0.90 -3.17 7.40
CA LEU A 46 0.73 -3.46 8.83
C LEU A 46 2.06 -3.42 9.61
N GLU A 47 3.16 -3.86 9.02
CA GLU A 47 4.48 -3.78 9.67
C GLU A 47 4.93 -2.32 9.82
N GLU A 48 4.75 -1.48 8.81
CA GLU A 48 5.09 -0.05 8.89
C GLU A 48 4.20 0.70 9.89
N LEU A 49 2.93 0.31 9.99
CA LEU A 49 1.98 0.91 10.93
C LEU A 49 2.07 0.32 12.34
N LYS A 50 2.86 -0.73 12.56
CA LYS A 50 2.93 -1.49 13.81
C LYS A 50 3.00 -0.62 15.07
N PRO A 51 3.86 0.42 15.17
CA PRO A 51 3.89 1.29 16.35
C PRO A 51 2.58 2.03 16.65
N TYR A 52 1.72 2.20 15.65
CA TYR A 52 0.47 2.94 15.71
C TYR A 52 -0.77 2.05 15.85
N LEU A 53 -0.62 0.73 15.75
CA LEU A 53 -1.74 -0.20 15.87
C LEU A 53 -2.22 -0.29 17.32
N LYS A 54 -3.54 -0.43 17.52
CA LYS A 54 -4.16 -0.63 18.85
C LYS A 54 -3.55 -1.79 19.65
N GLN A 55 -3.17 -2.86 18.98
CA GLN A 55 -2.51 -4.01 19.62
C GLN A 55 -1.13 -3.68 20.22
N GLN A 56 -0.50 -2.60 19.75
CA GLN A 56 0.76 -2.06 20.26
C GLN A 56 0.55 -0.79 21.13
N GLY A 57 -0.69 -0.50 21.51
CA GLY A 57 -1.04 0.69 22.30
C GLY A 57 -1.26 1.98 21.49
N GLY A 58 -1.21 1.90 20.15
CA GLY A 58 -1.46 3.04 19.26
C GLY A 58 -2.95 3.28 18.97
N PRO A 59 -3.28 4.33 18.18
CA PRO A 59 -4.67 4.74 17.97
C PRO A 59 -5.38 4.04 16.79
N ILE A 60 -4.65 3.32 15.92
CA ILE A 60 -5.19 2.76 14.67
C ILE A 60 -5.77 1.37 14.91
N GLU A 61 -7.04 1.21 14.59
CA GLU A 61 -7.67 -0.11 14.50
C GLU A 61 -7.49 -0.66 13.08
N ALA A 62 -6.88 -1.83 12.97
CA ALA A 62 -6.69 -2.50 11.69
C ALA A 62 -7.49 -3.80 11.64
N GLN A 63 -8.16 -4.03 10.51
CA GLN A 63 -8.88 -5.26 10.22
C GLN A 63 -8.60 -5.67 8.78
N ARG A 64 -8.21 -6.93 8.58
CA ARG A 64 -8.14 -7.54 7.24
C ARG A 64 -9.35 -8.45 7.04
N ILE A 65 -10.07 -8.25 5.94
CA ILE A 65 -11.22 -9.08 5.55
C ILE A 65 -10.90 -9.75 4.21
N ALA A 66 -10.92 -11.07 4.15
CA ALA A 66 -10.65 -11.83 2.93
C ALA A 66 -11.87 -12.67 2.55
N PHE A 67 -12.30 -12.58 1.28
CA PHE A 67 -13.31 -13.46 0.68
C PHE A 67 -12.67 -14.60 -0.13
N LYS A 68 -11.37 -14.47 -0.41
CA LYS A 68 -10.50 -15.47 -1.02
C LYS A 68 -9.13 -15.36 -0.35
N GLU A 69 -8.49 -16.49 -0.10
CA GLU A 69 -7.15 -16.55 0.48
C GLU A 69 -6.16 -15.71 -0.35
N GLY A 70 -5.32 -14.93 0.33
CA GLY A 70 -4.35 -14.03 -0.28
C GLY A 70 -4.91 -12.71 -0.80
N ARG A 71 -6.24 -12.52 -0.81
CA ARG A 71 -6.93 -11.35 -1.38
C ARG A 71 -7.66 -10.52 -0.33
N GLY A 72 -6.96 -10.17 0.74
CA GLY A 72 -7.52 -9.40 1.84
C GLY A 72 -7.72 -7.93 1.51
N HIS A 73 -8.82 -7.38 2.01
CA HIS A 73 -9.08 -5.95 2.11
C HIS A 73 -8.62 -5.45 3.47
N LEU A 74 -7.64 -4.54 3.50
CA LEU A 74 -7.19 -3.89 4.72
C LEU A 74 -8.05 -2.65 5.01
N ILE A 75 -8.70 -2.64 6.16
CA ILE A 75 -9.48 -1.53 6.69
C ILE A 75 -8.71 -0.95 7.87
N LEU A 76 -8.37 0.34 7.78
CA LEU A 76 -7.72 1.10 8.84
C LEU A 76 -8.69 2.17 9.35
N LYS A 77 -8.95 2.17 10.64
CA LYS A 77 -9.79 3.18 11.30
C LYS A 77 -8.96 3.98 12.28
N TYR A 78 -9.02 5.30 12.15
CA TYR A 78 -8.43 6.24 13.08
C TYR A 78 -9.53 7.17 13.58
N ALA A 79 -9.81 7.12 14.89
CA ALA A 79 -10.92 7.88 15.48
C ALA A 79 -10.67 9.40 15.53
N GLY A 80 -9.45 9.86 15.24
CA GLY A 80 -9.06 11.24 15.46
C GLY A 80 -9.03 11.61 16.94
N THR A 81 -8.69 12.86 17.23
CA THR A 81 -8.72 13.42 18.59
C THR A 81 -9.82 14.48 18.76
N SER A 82 -10.48 14.87 17.67
CA SER A 82 -11.60 15.80 17.68
C SER A 82 -12.91 15.09 18.01
N LYS A 83 -13.83 15.78 18.70
CA LYS A 83 -15.22 15.33 18.93
C LYS A 83 -16.10 15.47 17.69
N ALA A 84 -15.56 15.19 16.51
CA ALA A 84 -16.32 15.30 15.27
C ALA A 84 -17.30 14.13 15.20
N ASP A 85 -18.57 14.42 14.91
CA ASP A 85 -19.61 13.40 14.69
C ASP A 85 -19.59 12.85 13.25
N GLU A 86 -18.70 13.39 12.40
CA GLU A 86 -18.56 13.05 11.00
C GLU A 86 -17.34 12.14 10.76
N THR A 87 -17.44 11.26 9.76
CA THR A 87 -16.35 10.34 9.37
C THR A 87 -15.95 10.61 7.93
N ILE A 88 -14.64 10.80 7.71
CA ILE A 88 -14.05 10.83 6.36
C ILE A 88 -13.61 9.41 6.00
N ASN A 89 -14.09 8.91 4.86
CA ASN A 89 -13.73 7.61 4.34
C ASN A 89 -12.94 7.77 3.04
N LEU A 90 -11.74 7.18 2.99
CA LEU A 90 -10.97 7.01 1.77
C LEU A 90 -11.22 5.58 1.26
N VAL A 91 -12.11 5.44 0.26
CA VAL A 91 -12.60 4.14 -0.23
C VAL A 91 -12.35 4.05 -1.72
N GLY A 92 -12.06 2.85 -2.21
CA GLY A 92 -11.84 2.58 -3.63
C GLY A 92 -10.37 2.59 -4.06
N SER A 93 -9.44 2.81 -3.13
CA SER A 93 -8.02 2.54 -3.36
C SER A 93 -7.80 1.03 -3.53
N HIS A 94 -6.92 0.66 -4.45
CA HIS A 94 -6.55 -0.73 -4.72
C HIS A 94 -5.03 -0.83 -4.87
N MET A 95 -4.49 -2.02 -4.64
CA MET A 95 -3.05 -2.28 -4.65
C MET A 95 -2.64 -3.34 -5.66
N ASP A 96 -3.61 -3.94 -6.35
CA ASP A 96 -3.34 -4.77 -7.52
C ASP A 96 -2.94 -3.89 -8.71
N VAL A 97 -2.09 -4.43 -9.56
CA VAL A 97 -1.55 -3.74 -10.74
C VAL A 97 -1.90 -4.49 -12.02
N VAL A 98 -1.78 -3.80 -13.16
CA VAL A 98 -1.94 -4.46 -14.46
C VAL A 98 -0.72 -5.33 -14.79
N PRO A 99 -0.85 -6.32 -15.67
CA PRO A 99 0.30 -7.10 -16.09
C PRO A 99 1.38 -6.27 -16.78
N ALA A 100 2.65 -6.57 -16.52
CA ALA A 100 3.80 -5.99 -17.20
C ALA A 100 4.73 -7.11 -17.72
N ASN A 101 5.14 -7.02 -18.99
CA ASN A 101 6.16 -7.89 -19.56
C ASN A 101 7.52 -7.16 -19.54
N PRO A 102 8.51 -7.57 -18.71
CA PRO A 102 9.81 -6.90 -18.61
C PRO A 102 10.53 -6.71 -19.95
N GLU A 103 10.33 -7.59 -20.94
CA GLU A 103 10.94 -7.45 -22.27
C GLU A 103 10.49 -6.19 -23.03
N GLY A 104 9.32 -5.64 -22.67
CA GLY A 104 8.74 -4.44 -23.28
C GLY A 104 9.17 -3.12 -22.62
N TRP A 105 10.02 -3.17 -21.59
CA TRP A 105 10.39 -2.00 -20.81
C TRP A 105 11.90 -1.72 -20.84
N GLU A 106 12.26 -0.44 -20.82
CA GLU A 106 13.65 0.00 -20.70
C GLU A 106 14.23 -0.23 -19.29
N ARG A 107 13.36 -0.46 -18.30
CA ARG A 107 13.67 -0.68 -16.89
C ARG A 107 12.83 -1.85 -16.41
N ASP A 108 13.31 -2.54 -15.39
CA ASP A 108 12.53 -3.59 -14.74
C ASP A 108 11.23 -2.99 -14.16
N PRO A 109 10.03 -3.38 -14.64
CA PRO A 109 8.76 -2.83 -14.17
C PRO A 109 8.42 -3.28 -12.74
N PHE A 110 9.17 -4.19 -12.14
CA PHE A 110 8.93 -4.66 -10.77
C PHE A 110 9.96 -4.14 -9.77
N THR A 111 10.87 -3.26 -10.20
CA THR A 111 11.89 -2.64 -9.36
C THR A 111 11.81 -1.12 -9.43
N LEU A 112 11.62 -0.46 -8.28
CA LEU A 112 11.60 1.01 -8.23
C LEU A 112 12.94 1.61 -8.64
N SER A 113 12.95 2.33 -9.76
CA SER A 113 14.09 3.11 -10.25
C SER A 113 13.81 4.61 -10.08
N VAL A 114 14.78 5.35 -9.54
CA VAL A 114 14.69 6.79 -9.31
C VAL A 114 15.68 7.51 -10.21
N GLU A 115 15.19 8.36 -11.09
CA GLU A 115 16.01 9.10 -12.07
C GLU A 115 15.60 10.55 -12.15
N GLY A 116 16.39 11.44 -11.54
CA GLY A 116 16.00 12.83 -11.37
C GLY A 116 14.72 12.93 -10.55
N ASP A 117 13.68 13.50 -11.15
CA ASP A 117 12.35 13.69 -10.57
C ASP A 117 11.35 12.56 -10.92
N LYS A 118 11.83 11.48 -11.56
CA LYS A 118 10.97 10.39 -12.03
C LYS A 118 11.17 9.12 -11.23
N LEU A 119 10.05 8.47 -10.93
CA LEU A 119 9.96 7.16 -10.31
C LEU A 119 9.38 6.18 -11.33
N TYR A 120 10.14 5.12 -11.66
CA TYR A 120 9.75 4.07 -12.58
C TYR A 120 9.57 2.75 -11.82
N GLY A 121 8.53 2.01 -12.17
CA GLY A 121 8.08 0.78 -11.52
C GLY A 121 6.58 0.63 -11.71
#